data_AF-A0A3G2T2K5-F1
#
_entry.id   AF-A0A3G2T2K5-F1
#
_cell.length_a   1.000
_cell.length_b   1.000
_cell.length_c   1.000
_cell.angle_alpha   90.00
_cell.angle_beta   90.00
_cell.angle_gamma   90.00
#
_symmetry.space_group_name_H-M   'P 1'
#
loop_
_entity.id
_entity.type
_entity.pdbx_description
1 polymer ?
#
loop_
_entity_poly.entity_id
_entity_poly.type
_entity_poly.pdbx_seq_one_letter_code
_entity_poly.pdbx_strand_id
1 'polypeptide(L)'
;MGTNVGGLILPFEGDEIQAVALIEQLEAKSLHKREHWISDFNTGSEEDFSFCLVNGYLILHHAYYVHSMFYTPEIWQEKFKHLGLMERIIVFLRVDSANAAGYAIYENAQQIRCLEQSEDVTHQFGEILSFEQQWLNASAFYVHEFEDEYGEWQSKIIPESEFNENEMEEWEDYYKCRYIDEYENSVREFELASVILNELLFDLFQMKYTLDNPYPETYLYSTLSEPRQSKQSQARQNSKSSLWGKLVALFKK
;
A
#
# COMPACT_ATOMS: atom_id res chain seq x y z
N MET A 1 6.90 15.06 -4.64
CA MET A 1 6.14 14.24 -3.67
C MET A 1 5.36 13.25 -4.50
N GLY A 2 5.72 11.97 -4.45
CA GLY A 2 4.99 10.92 -5.18
C GLY A 2 3.76 10.48 -4.42
N THR A 3 2.84 9.85 -5.13
CA THR A 3 1.68 9.20 -4.53
C THR A 3 2.19 7.92 -3.85
N ASN A 4 2.04 7.83 -2.54
CA ASN A 4 2.16 6.56 -1.85
C ASN A 4 0.83 5.83 -2.04
N VAL A 5 0.83 4.64 -2.61
CA VAL A 5 -0.35 3.79 -2.66
C VAL A 5 -0.02 2.50 -1.96
N GLY A 6 -0.81 2.14 -0.96
CA GLY A 6 -0.45 1.05 -0.09
C GLY A 6 -1.64 0.58 0.71
N GLY A 7 -1.62 -0.67 1.14
CA GLY A 7 -2.75 -1.24 1.85
C GLY A 7 -2.74 -2.76 1.89
N LEU A 8 -3.92 -3.34 2.08
CA LEU A 8 -4.12 -4.78 2.18
C LEU A 8 -5.30 -5.25 1.34
N ILE A 9 -5.24 -6.49 0.90
CA ILE A 9 -6.26 -7.22 0.17
C ILE A 9 -6.56 -8.47 0.98
N LEU A 10 -7.83 -8.71 1.31
CA LEU A 10 -8.25 -9.92 2.02
C LEU A 10 -9.54 -10.49 1.44
N PRO A 11 -9.77 -11.81 1.52
CA PRO A 11 -11.05 -12.44 1.19
C PRO A 11 -12.19 -11.85 2.03
N PHE A 12 -13.27 -11.46 1.37
CA PHE A 12 -14.40 -10.78 1.99
C PHE A 12 -15.69 -10.96 1.19
N GLU A 13 -16.68 -11.63 1.79
CA GLU A 13 -18.02 -11.80 1.21
C GLU A 13 -19.09 -10.89 1.83
N GLY A 14 -18.67 -9.96 2.70
CA GLY A 14 -19.58 -9.03 3.37
C GLY A 14 -19.98 -7.82 2.53
N ASP A 15 -20.86 -7.00 3.10
CA ASP A 15 -21.23 -5.69 2.55
C ASP A 15 -20.32 -4.54 3.06
N GLU A 16 -20.57 -3.33 2.57
CA GLU A 16 -19.80 -2.13 2.96
C GLU A 16 -19.88 -1.81 4.46
N ILE A 17 -20.99 -2.10 5.13
CA ILE A 17 -21.15 -1.84 6.57
C ILE A 17 -20.26 -2.80 7.36
N GLN A 18 -20.25 -4.07 6.95
CA GLN A 18 -19.37 -5.09 7.51
C GLN A 18 -17.89 -4.79 7.22
N ALA A 19 -17.58 -4.25 6.04
CA ALA A 19 -16.22 -3.84 5.69
C ALA A 19 -15.74 -2.70 6.61
N VAL A 20 -16.57 -1.68 6.83
CA VAL A 20 -16.27 -0.61 7.80
C VAL A 20 -16.07 -1.17 9.20
N ALA A 21 -16.94 -2.08 9.67
CA ALA A 21 -16.81 -2.69 10.98
C ALA A 21 -15.50 -3.51 11.13
N LEU A 22 -15.05 -4.15 10.06
CA LEU A 22 -13.76 -4.85 10.04
C LEU A 22 -12.59 -3.85 10.10
N ILE A 23 -12.67 -2.73 9.36
CA ILE A 23 -11.63 -1.69 9.39
C ILE A 23 -11.56 -1.05 10.79
N GLU A 24 -12.69 -0.77 11.44
CA GLU A 24 -12.72 -0.28 12.82
C GLU A 24 -12.08 -1.26 13.81
N GLN A 25 -12.25 -2.57 13.59
CA GLN A 25 -11.58 -3.60 14.39
C GLN A 25 -10.07 -3.66 14.12
N LEU A 26 -9.66 -3.55 12.86
CA LEU A 26 -8.24 -3.47 12.48
C LEU A 26 -7.58 -2.25 13.14
N GLU A 27 -8.31 -1.15 13.25
CA GLU A 27 -7.81 0.11 13.79
C GLU A 27 -7.99 0.27 15.31
N ALA A 28 -8.80 -0.59 15.93
CA ALA A 28 -9.22 -0.45 17.32
C ALA A 28 -9.79 0.94 17.66
N LYS A 29 -10.37 1.64 16.67
CA LYS A 29 -11.07 2.93 16.82
C LYS A 29 -12.27 2.98 15.88
N SER A 30 -13.29 3.71 16.28
CA SER A 30 -14.40 4.04 15.39
C SER A 30 -13.94 5.01 14.32
N LEU A 31 -14.42 4.79 13.11
CA LEU A 31 -14.18 5.68 11.98
C LEU A 31 -15.30 6.72 11.93
N HIS A 32 -14.94 7.94 11.53
CA HIS A 32 -15.88 9.05 11.43
C HIS A 32 -15.73 9.73 10.09
N LYS A 33 -16.87 10.14 9.53
CA LYS A 33 -16.89 10.93 8.30
C LYS A 33 -16.16 12.25 8.57
N ARG A 34 -15.15 12.59 7.76
CA ARG A 34 -14.52 13.90 7.83
C ARG A 34 -15.56 14.99 7.45
N GLU A 35 -15.32 16.23 7.82
CA GLU A 35 -16.16 17.35 7.37
C GLU A 35 -15.73 17.89 6.00
N HIS A 36 -14.44 17.71 5.63
CA HIS A 36 -13.85 18.20 4.39
C HIS A 36 -13.05 17.08 3.72
N TRP A 37 -13.46 16.71 2.51
CA TRP A 37 -12.71 15.81 1.64
C TRP A 37 -11.66 16.63 0.89
N ILE A 38 -10.38 16.26 1.01
CA ILE A 38 -9.32 16.80 0.15
C ILE A 38 -9.16 15.79 -0.97
N SER A 39 -9.35 16.22 -2.22
CA SER A 39 -9.27 15.38 -3.44
C SER A 39 -7.91 14.72 -3.62
N ASP A 40 -6.90 15.28 -2.99
CA ASP A 40 -5.56 14.74 -2.97
C ASP A 40 -5.58 13.65 -1.92
N PHE A 41 -5.95 12.44 -2.33
CA PHE A 41 -5.94 11.22 -1.52
C PHE A 41 -4.48 10.95 -1.09
N ASN A 42 -4.03 11.72 -0.11
CA ASN A 42 -2.74 11.58 0.50
C ASN A 42 -2.89 10.48 1.56
N THR A 43 -2.67 9.25 1.11
CA THR A 43 -2.55 8.07 1.96
C THR A 43 -1.50 8.21 3.08
N GLY A 44 -0.67 9.26 3.02
CA GLY A 44 0.20 9.72 4.10
C GLY A 44 -0.52 10.46 5.23
N SER A 45 -1.85 10.37 5.38
CA SER A 45 -2.58 10.71 6.61
C SER A 45 -3.07 9.45 7.32
N GLU A 46 -2.78 9.32 8.63
CA GLU A 46 -3.13 8.15 9.48
C GLU A 46 -4.65 7.92 9.66
N GLU A 47 -5.48 8.79 9.09
CA GLU A 47 -6.93 8.73 9.22
C GLU A 47 -7.65 8.60 7.86
N ASP A 48 -6.91 8.60 6.74
CA ASP A 48 -7.49 8.49 5.40
C ASP A 48 -7.47 7.04 4.92
N PHE A 49 -8.64 6.41 4.99
CA PHE A 49 -8.90 5.09 4.46
C PHE A 49 -9.74 5.21 3.18
N SER A 50 -9.51 4.30 2.24
CA SER A 50 -10.50 3.96 1.21
C SER A 50 -10.56 2.45 1.05
N PHE A 51 -11.70 1.93 0.63
CA PHE A 51 -11.78 0.53 0.28
C PHE A 51 -12.68 0.29 -0.92
N CYS A 52 -12.48 -0.84 -1.59
CA CYS A 52 -13.42 -1.35 -2.58
C CYS A 52 -13.62 -2.85 -2.40
N LEU A 53 -14.76 -3.33 -2.92
CA LEU A 53 -15.11 -4.75 -2.97
C LEU A 53 -14.99 -5.22 -4.41
N VAL A 54 -14.11 -6.19 -4.66
CA VAL A 54 -13.83 -6.70 -6.01
C VAL A 54 -13.75 -8.22 -5.94
N ASN A 55 -14.63 -8.91 -6.67
CA ASN A 55 -14.61 -10.37 -6.84
C ASN A 55 -14.43 -11.17 -5.54
N GLY A 56 -15.14 -10.80 -4.46
CA GLY A 56 -15.06 -11.50 -3.17
C GLY A 56 -13.84 -11.12 -2.33
N TYR A 57 -13.20 -9.98 -2.64
CA TYR A 57 -12.11 -9.41 -1.86
C TYR A 57 -12.43 -7.99 -1.41
N LEU A 58 -11.98 -7.66 -0.21
CA LEU A 58 -11.86 -6.30 0.29
C LEU A 58 -10.45 -5.80 0.00
N ILE A 59 -10.37 -4.70 -0.75
CA ILE A 59 -9.11 -3.98 -0.99
C ILE A 59 -9.18 -2.71 -0.14
N LEU A 60 -8.37 -2.64 0.92
CA LEU A 60 -8.24 -1.49 1.78
C LEU A 60 -6.96 -0.73 1.43
N HIS A 61 -7.08 0.55 1.09
CA HIS A 61 -5.95 1.46 0.90
C HIS A 61 -5.71 2.26 2.17
N HIS A 62 -4.49 2.17 2.69
CA HIS A 62 -3.97 2.94 3.82
C HIS A 62 -2.43 2.85 3.85
N ALA A 63 -1.72 3.90 3.41
CA ALA A 63 -0.27 3.78 3.21
C ALA A 63 0.54 3.64 4.51
N TYR A 64 0.02 4.11 5.65
CA TYR A 64 0.71 3.93 6.93
C TYR A 64 0.79 2.48 7.41
N TYR A 65 -0.11 1.60 6.96
CA TYR A 65 -0.03 0.18 7.34
C TYR A 65 1.19 -0.48 6.75
N VAL A 66 1.54 -0.11 5.51
CA VAL A 66 2.50 -0.83 4.71
C VAL A 66 3.84 -0.96 5.41
N HIS A 67 4.44 0.16 5.86
CA HIS A 67 5.75 0.09 6.49
C HIS A 67 5.75 -0.88 7.69
N SER A 68 4.74 -0.82 8.55
CA SER A 68 4.67 -1.74 9.70
C SER A 68 4.39 -3.20 9.31
N MET A 69 3.68 -3.45 8.21
CA MET A 69 3.44 -4.80 7.71
C MET A 69 4.71 -5.42 7.11
N PHE A 70 5.51 -4.64 6.40
CA PHE A 70 6.76 -5.15 5.82
C PHE A 70 7.84 -5.35 6.90
N TYR A 71 8.03 -4.35 7.77
CA TYR A 71 9.20 -4.28 8.67
C TYR A 71 8.91 -4.64 10.13
N THR A 72 7.65 -4.82 10.53
CA THR A 72 7.29 -5.23 11.90
C THR A 72 6.10 -6.19 11.88
N PRO A 73 6.22 -7.32 11.15
CA PRO A 73 5.09 -8.18 10.83
C PRO A 73 4.43 -8.79 12.08
N GLU A 74 5.14 -8.96 13.20
CA GLU A 74 4.65 -9.54 14.45
C GLU A 74 3.41 -8.83 14.99
N ILE A 75 3.34 -7.50 14.84
CA ILE A 75 2.18 -6.70 15.28
C ILE A 75 0.94 -7.11 14.49
N TRP A 76 1.10 -7.31 13.17
CA TRP A 76 0.02 -7.69 12.27
C TRP A 76 -0.36 -9.16 12.40
N GLN A 77 0.62 -10.03 12.62
CA GLN A 77 0.39 -11.46 12.87
C GLN A 77 -0.50 -11.66 14.11
N GLU A 78 -0.19 -11.00 15.22
CA GLU A 78 -1.04 -11.05 16.42
C GLU A 78 -2.41 -10.41 16.19
N LYS A 79 -2.48 -9.30 15.45
CA LYS A 79 -3.75 -8.63 15.12
C LYS A 79 -4.65 -9.53 14.26
N PHE A 80 -4.12 -10.12 13.19
CA PHE A 80 -4.86 -11.05 12.32
C PHE A 80 -5.32 -12.29 13.09
N LYS A 81 -4.47 -12.84 13.95
CA LYS A 81 -4.81 -13.97 14.82
C LYS A 81 -5.97 -13.62 15.76
N HIS A 82 -5.92 -12.46 16.41
CA HIS A 82 -6.98 -11.99 17.30
C HIS A 82 -8.31 -11.77 16.57
N LEU A 83 -8.26 -11.25 15.34
CA LEU A 83 -9.44 -11.02 14.50
C LEU A 83 -9.93 -12.28 13.77
N GLY A 84 -9.22 -13.41 13.88
CA GLY A 84 -9.56 -14.65 13.18
C GLY A 84 -9.30 -14.59 11.67
N LEU A 85 -8.51 -13.64 11.19
CA LEU A 85 -8.15 -13.49 9.78
C LEU A 85 -7.02 -14.47 9.43
N MET A 86 -7.41 -15.71 9.10
CA MET A 86 -6.47 -16.81 8.85
C MET A 86 -6.24 -17.10 7.36
N GLU A 87 -7.13 -16.60 6.50
CA GLU A 87 -6.98 -16.74 5.06
C GLU A 87 -5.82 -15.90 4.51
N ARG A 88 -5.50 -16.09 3.23
CA ARG A 88 -4.41 -15.36 2.57
C ARG A 88 -4.73 -13.87 2.52
N ILE A 89 -3.88 -13.04 3.13
CA ILE A 89 -3.92 -11.57 3.06
C ILE A 89 -2.71 -11.10 2.28
N ILE A 90 -2.92 -10.16 1.36
CA ILE A 90 -1.87 -9.58 0.55
C ILE A 90 -1.72 -8.12 0.90
N VAL A 91 -0.55 -7.72 1.33
CA VAL A 91 -0.17 -6.33 1.54
C VAL A 91 0.49 -5.84 0.27
N PHE A 92 0.22 -4.60 -0.13
CA PHE A 92 0.83 -4.00 -1.30
C PHE A 92 1.41 -2.62 -0.98
N LEU A 93 2.45 -2.26 -1.72
CA LEU A 93 3.10 -0.96 -1.73
C LEU A 93 3.41 -0.55 -3.17
N ARG A 94 3.13 0.71 -3.50
CA ARG A 94 3.62 1.42 -4.68
C ARG A 94 3.94 2.86 -4.29
N VAL A 95 5.11 3.35 -4.68
CA VAL A 95 5.56 4.71 -4.42
C VAL A 95 6.12 5.29 -5.70
N ASP A 96 5.34 6.17 -6.35
CA ASP A 96 5.70 6.73 -7.66
C ASP A 96 7.00 7.53 -7.62
N SER A 97 7.29 8.24 -6.52
CA SER A 97 8.50 9.09 -6.44
C SER A 97 9.78 8.34 -6.14
N ALA A 98 9.70 7.07 -5.77
CA ALA A 98 10.86 6.25 -5.41
C ALA A 98 11.00 5.03 -6.34
N ASN A 99 10.17 4.97 -7.40
CA ASN A 99 10.01 3.79 -8.26
C ASN A 99 9.93 2.49 -7.45
N ALA A 100 9.27 2.56 -6.29
CA ALA A 100 9.26 1.46 -5.34
C ALA A 100 7.94 0.70 -5.43
N ALA A 101 8.02 -0.61 -5.42
CA ALA A 101 6.88 -1.49 -5.37
C ALA A 101 7.17 -2.68 -4.46
N GLY A 102 6.12 -3.22 -3.84
CA GLY A 102 6.29 -4.37 -2.99
C GLY A 102 4.98 -5.06 -2.66
N TYR A 103 5.12 -6.29 -2.20
CA TYR A 103 4.03 -7.04 -1.60
C TYR A 103 4.52 -7.92 -0.47
N ALA A 104 3.63 -8.18 0.48
CA ALA A 104 3.80 -9.20 1.50
C ALA A 104 2.58 -10.10 1.54
N ILE A 105 2.77 -11.38 1.84
CA ILE A 105 1.70 -12.37 1.91
C ILE A 105 1.68 -12.94 3.32
N TYR A 106 0.51 -12.89 3.92
CA TYR A 106 0.20 -13.53 5.18
C TYR A 106 -0.74 -14.70 4.95
N GLU A 107 -0.46 -15.83 5.58
CA GLU A 107 -1.34 -16.99 5.63
C GLU A 107 -1.34 -17.57 7.03
N ASN A 108 -2.51 -18.00 7.51
CA ASN A 108 -2.68 -18.46 8.89
C ASN A 108 -2.15 -17.45 9.91
N ALA A 109 -2.37 -16.16 9.63
CA ALA A 109 -1.86 -15.03 10.42
C ALA A 109 -0.33 -15.02 10.61
N GLN A 110 0.43 -15.57 9.67
CA GLN A 110 1.89 -15.53 9.63
C GLN A 110 2.36 -14.92 8.31
N GLN A 111 3.38 -14.07 8.35
CA GLN A 111 4.00 -13.59 7.11
C GLN A 111 4.78 -14.76 6.51
N ILE A 112 4.42 -15.17 5.29
CA ILE A 112 5.08 -16.28 4.60
C ILE A 112 6.01 -15.82 3.48
N ARG A 113 5.78 -14.59 2.98
CA ARG A 113 6.52 -14.01 1.86
C ARG A 113 6.51 -12.49 1.94
N CYS A 114 7.64 -11.88 1.61
CA CYS A 114 7.77 -10.43 1.43
C CYS A 114 8.76 -10.17 0.30
N LEU A 115 8.42 -9.25 -0.61
CA LEU A 115 9.30 -8.71 -1.63
C LEU A 115 8.98 -7.22 -1.79
N GLU A 116 9.95 -6.37 -1.50
CA GLU A 116 9.91 -4.93 -1.74
C GLU A 116 11.16 -4.53 -2.49
N GLN A 117 10.98 -3.72 -3.53
CA GLN A 117 12.06 -3.20 -4.33
C GLN A 117 11.86 -1.71 -4.55
N SER A 118 12.95 -0.96 -4.43
CA SER A 118 13.15 0.38 -4.95
C SER A 118 14.42 0.39 -5.79
N GLU A 119 14.79 1.54 -6.36
CA GLU A 119 16.03 1.70 -7.13
C GLU A 119 17.27 1.25 -6.32
N ASP A 120 17.31 1.57 -5.02
CA ASP A 120 18.50 1.35 -4.17
C ASP A 120 18.37 0.18 -3.20
N VAL A 121 17.16 -0.29 -2.91
CA VAL A 121 16.91 -1.21 -1.79
C VAL A 121 16.02 -2.35 -2.24
N THR A 122 16.48 -3.58 -1.97
CA THR A 122 15.64 -4.77 -2.04
C THR A 122 15.49 -5.38 -0.66
N HIS A 123 14.24 -5.55 -0.21
CA HIS A 123 13.91 -6.28 1.00
C HIS A 123 13.13 -7.55 0.64
N GLN A 124 13.60 -8.69 1.13
CA GLN A 124 13.02 -9.99 0.84
C GLN A 124 12.98 -10.88 2.09
N PHE A 125 11.84 -11.57 2.28
CA PHE A 125 11.66 -12.58 3.34
C PHE A 125 10.81 -13.75 2.83
N GLY A 126 11.01 -14.93 3.42
CA GLY A 126 10.21 -16.13 3.12
C GLY A 126 10.60 -16.86 1.84
N GLU A 127 9.99 -18.03 1.62
CA GLU A 127 10.26 -18.88 0.47
C GLU A 127 9.58 -18.36 -0.80
N ILE A 128 10.27 -18.47 -1.93
CA ILE A 128 9.74 -18.08 -3.25
C ILE A 128 8.51 -18.93 -3.58
N LEU A 129 7.39 -18.26 -3.85
CA LEU A 129 6.13 -18.90 -4.21
C LEU A 129 6.07 -19.21 -5.71
N SER A 130 5.21 -20.16 -6.10
CA SER A 130 5.16 -20.67 -7.47
C SER A 130 4.95 -19.59 -8.54
N PHE A 131 4.09 -18.60 -8.28
CA PHE A 131 3.80 -17.52 -9.23
C PHE A 131 5.01 -16.59 -9.46
N GLU A 132 5.93 -16.53 -8.50
CA GLU A 132 7.13 -15.70 -8.59
C GLU A 132 8.25 -16.40 -9.38
N GLN A 133 8.26 -17.74 -9.42
CA GLN A 133 9.42 -18.52 -9.86
C GLN A 133 9.85 -18.20 -11.30
N GLN A 134 8.91 -17.95 -12.21
CA GLN A 134 9.24 -17.58 -13.59
C GLN A 134 10.00 -16.25 -13.65
N TRP A 135 9.60 -15.27 -12.84
CA TRP A 135 10.19 -13.94 -12.80
C TRP A 135 11.53 -13.96 -12.04
N LEU A 136 11.55 -14.60 -10.87
CA LEU A 136 12.70 -14.63 -9.97
C LEU A 136 13.78 -15.65 -10.36
N ASN A 137 13.54 -16.52 -11.34
CA ASN A 137 14.56 -17.40 -11.92
C ASN A 137 14.86 -17.10 -13.40
N ALA A 138 14.23 -16.08 -13.98
CA ALA A 138 14.51 -15.61 -15.33
C ALA A 138 16.00 -15.26 -15.49
N SER A 139 16.54 -15.52 -16.69
CA SER A 139 17.93 -15.20 -17.01
C SER A 139 18.16 -13.71 -16.91
N ALA A 140 19.22 -13.29 -16.24
CA ALA A 140 19.55 -11.90 -16.06
C ALA A 140 20.68 -11.45 -16.99
N PHE A 141 20.69 -10.14 -17.25
CA PHE A 141 21.74 -9.44 -17.97
C PHE A 141 21.80 -8.01 -17.46
N TYR A 142 22.87 -7.30 -17.78
CA TYR A 142 23.03 -5.89 -17.45
C TYR A 142 22.95 -5.07 -18.73
N VAL A 143 22.39 -3.88 -18.61
CA VAL A 143 22.49 -2.85 -19.65
C VAL A 143 23.39 -1.76 -19.11
N HIS A 144 24.40 -1.42 -19.89
CA HIS A 144 25.31 -0.32 -19.65
C HIS A 144 24.94 0.83 -20.59
N GLU A 145 24.54 1.96 -20.04
CA GLU A 145 24.32 3.21 -20.75
C GLU A 145 25.47 4.18 -20.48
N PHE A 146 26.07 4.69 -21.55
CA PHE A 146 27.20 5.62 -21.48
C PHE A 146 27.17 6.63 -22.62
N GLU A 147 27.78 7.79 -22.39
CA GLU A 147 28.02 8.80 -23.41
C GLU A 147 29.37 8.52 -24.09
N ASP A 148 29.39 8.45 -25.42
CA ASP A 148 30.61 8.23 -26.17
C ASP A 148 31.47 9.50 -26.32
N GLU A 149 32.63 9.37 -26.96
CA GLU A 149 33.58 10.49 -27.16
C GLU A 149 33.03 11.67 -27.98
N TYR A 150 31.86 11.51 -28.63
CA TYR A 150 31.17 12.53 -29.42
C TYR A 150 29.96 13.14 -28.69
N GLY A 151 29.65 12.67 -27.48
CA GLY A 151 28.49 13.11 -26.72
C GLY A 151 27.19 12.37 -27.07
N GLU A 152 27.27 11.23 -27.77
CA GLU A 152 26.09 10.44 -28.14
C GLU A 152 25.88 9.30 -27.13
N TRP A 153 24.63 9.10 -26.71
CA TRP A 153 24.26 8.03 -25.79
C TRP A 153 24.29 6.67 -26.49
N GLN A 154 25.00 5.72 -25.90
CA GLN A 154 25.11 4.34 -26.33
C GLN A 154 24.56 3.40 -25.26
N SER A 155 24.10 2.22 -25.68
CA SER A 155 23.62 1.16 -24.80
C SER A 155 24.23 -0.17 -25.19
N LYS A 156 24.73 -0.93 -24.21
CA LYS A 156 25.34 -2.25 -24.40
C LYS A 156 24.74 -3.27 -23.44
N ILE A 157 24.34 -4.43 -23.97
CA ILE A 157 23.93 -5.59 -23.18
C ILE A 157 25.17 -6.38 -22.76
N ILE A 158 25.26 -6.69 -21.47
CA ILE A 158 26.33 -7.47 -20.84
C ILE A 158 25.69 -8.71 -20.21
N PRO A 159 26.05 -9.93 -20.64
CA PRO A 159 25.58 -11.16 -19.97
C PRO A 159 25.94 -11.15 -18.48
N GLU A 160 25.05 -11.67 -17.61
CA GLU A 160 25.31 -11.69 -16.16
C GLU A 160 26.64 -12.39 -15.79
N SER A 161 27.02 -13.43 -16.53
CA SER A 161 28.30 -14.14 -16.32
C SER A 161 29.55 -13.31 -16.64
N GLU A 162 29.40 -12.21 -17.38
CA GLU A 162 30.48 -11.32 -17.81
C GLU A 162 30.47 -9.98 -17.05
N PHE A 163 29.46 -9.73 -16.23
CA PHE A 163 29.33 -8.49 -15.47
C PHE A 163 30.32 -8.44 -14.30
N ASN A 164 31.02 -7.31 -14.15
CA ASN A 164 31.96 -7.06 -13.06
C ASN A 164 31.76 -5.66 -12.49
N GLU A 165 31.20 -5.59 -11.27
CA GLU A 165 30.92 -4.34 -10.57
C GLU A 165 32.19 -3.48 -10.33
N ASN A 166 33.37 -4.10 -10.23
CA ASN A 166 34.63 -3.38 -10.00
C ASN A 166 35.14 -2.61 -11.24
N GLU A 167 34.57 -2.88 -12.41
CA GLU A 167 34.90 -2.21 -13.66
C GLU A 167 33.97 -1.03 -13.94
N MET A 168 32.97 -0.80 -13.09
CA MET A 168 32.04 0.31 -13.23
C MET A 168 32.71 1.63 -12.82
N GLU A 169 32.57 2.63 -13.68
CA GLU A 169 32.93 4.00 -13.33
C GLU A 169 31.73 4.70 -12.66
N GLU A 170 32.00 5.63 -11.73
CA GLU A 170 30.94 6.31 -10.95
C GLU A 170 29.93 7.13 -11.80
N TRP A 171 30.28 7.43 -13.05
CA TRP A 171 29.48 8.24 -13.98
C TRP A 171 28.74 7.39 -15.03
N GLU A 172 28.92 6.07 -15.02
CA GLU A 172 28.25 5.14 -15.92
C GLU A 172 27.00 4.55 -15.28
N ASP A 173 25.92 4.41 -16.05
CA ASP A 173 24.66 3.85 -15.57
C ASP A 173 24.57 2.37 -15.96
N TYR A 174 24.46 1.51 -14.94
CA TYR A 174 24.25 0.07 -15.12
C TYR A 174 22.96 -0.35 -14.45
N TYR A 175 22.11 -1.05 -15.19
CA TYR A 175 20.89 -1.61 -14.64
C TYR A 175 20.75 -3.09 -14.99
N LYS A 176 20.43 -3.87 -13.95
CA LYS A 176 20.15 -5.29 -14.08
C LYS A 176 18.74 -5.48 -14.66
N CYS A 177 18.63 -6.37 -15.63
CA CYS A 177 17.39 -6.75 -16.29
C CYS A 177 17.20 -8.26 -16.25
N ARG A 178 15.95 -8.70 -16.30
CA ARG A 178 15.57 -10.10 -16.47
C ARG A 178 14.85 -10.29 -17.80
N TYR A 179 15.31 -11.29 -18.55
CA TYR A 179 14.71 -11.68 -19.82
C TYR A 179 13.65 -12.77 -19.61
N ILE A 180 12.45 -12.55 -20.16
CA ILE A 180 11.36 -13.51 -20.06
C ILE A 180 10.85 -13.83 -21.46
N ASP A 181 11.25 -15.01 -21.95
CA ASP A 181 10.96 -15.51 -23.28
C ASP A 181 9.47 -15.41 -23.64
N GLU A 182 8.58 -15.76 -22.70
CA GLU A 182 7.13 -15.79 -22.93
C GLU A 182 6.51 -14.41 -23.22
N TYR A 183 7.18 -13.32 -22.82
CA TYR A 183 6.68 -11.96 -22.98
C TYR A 183 7.44 -11.17 -24.06
N GLU A 184 8.44 -11.77 -24.71
CA GLU A 184 9.38 -11.12 -25.65
C GLU A 184 9.92 -9.77 -25.12
N ASN A 185 9.99 -9.63 -23.79
CA ASN A 185 10.30 -8.38 -23.11
C ASN A 185 11.33 -8.62 -22.01
N SER A 186 12.08 -7.58 -21.68
CA SER A 186 12.92 -7.52 -20.50
C SER A 186 12.31 -6.61 -19.45
N VAL A 187 12.46 -6.98 -18.18
CA VAL A 187 12.01 -6.18 -17.03
C VAL A 187 13.23 -5.77 -16.22
N ARG A 188 13.30 -4.49 -15.80
CA ARG A 188 14.38 -4.04 -14.91
C ARG A 188 14.21 -4.69 -13.55
N GLU A 189 15.32 -5.07 -12.91
CA GLU A 189 15.31 -5.81 -11.65
C GLU A 189 14.47 -5.11 -10.58
N PHE A 190 14.57 -3.78 -10.49
CA PHE A 190 13.82 -2.99 -9.51
C PHE A 190 12.31 -2.88 -9.81
N GLU A 191 11.88 -3.24 -11.03
CA GLU A 191 10.46 -3.25 -11.43
C GLU A 191 9.80 -4.63 -11.19
N LEU A 192 10.56 -5.67 -10.82
CA LEU A 192 10.03 -7.03 -10.71
C LEU A 192 8.91 -7.14 -9.68
N ALA A 193 9.05 -6.51 -8.51
CA ALA A 193 8.01 -6.52 -7.48
C ALA A 193 6.69 -5.94 -8.00
N SER A 194 6.74 -4.90 -8.83
CA SER A 194 5.56 -4.30 -9.48
C SER A 194 4.90 -5.25 -10.46
N VAL A 195 5.70 -5.92 -11.29
CA VAL A 195 5.19 -6.85 -12.31
C VAL A 195 4.62 -8.11 -11.67
N ILE A 196 5.35 -8.71 -10.72
CA ILE A 196 4.91 -9.89 -9.98
C ILE A 196 3.63 -9.59 -9.19
N LEU A 197 3.52 -8.41 -8.58
CA LEU A 197 2.28 -7.98 -7.93
C LEU A 197 1.12 -7.93 -8.92
N ASN A 198 1.32 -7.40 -10.14
CA ASN A 198 0.26 -7.37 -11.15
C ASN A 198 -0.20 -8.76 -11.59
N GLU A 199 0.73 -9.72 -11.73
CA GLU A 199 0.41 -11.13 -12.01
C GLU A 199 -0.41 -11.73 -10.87
N LEU A 200 -0.02 -11.48 -9.61
CA LEU A 200 -0.77 -11.91 -8.43
C LEU A 200 -2.20 -11.32 -8.41
N LEU A 201 -2.38 -10.04 -8.74
CA LEU A 201 -3.70 -9.42 -8.81
C LEU A 201 -4.55 -9.99 -9.95
N PHE A 202 -3.93 -10.29 -11.09
CA PHE A 202 -4.62 -10.96 -12.20
C PHE A 202 -5.11 -12.34 -11.80
N ASP A 203 -4.28 -13.12 -11.10
CA ASP A 203 -4.66 -14.44 -10.58
C ASP A 203 -5.80 -14.36 -9.56
N LEU A 204 -5.81 -13.35 -8.68
CA LEU A 204 -6.87 -13.20 -7.67
C LEU A 204 -8.19 -12.75 -8.28
N PHE A 205 -8.15 -11.75 -9.15
CA PHE A 205 -9.37 -11.12 -9.65
C PHE A 205 -9.81 -11.63 -11.01
N GLN A 206 -8.99 -12.43 -11.69
CA GLN A 206 -9.24 -12.92 -13.05
C GLN A 206 -9.50 -11.77 -14.05
N MET A 207 -8.93 -10.60 -13.78
CA MET A 207 -9.01 -9.40 -14.61
C MET A 207 -7.80 -8.50 -14.35
N LYS A 208 -7.47 -7.65 -15.32
CA LYS A 208 -6.46 -6.60 -15.09
C LYS A 208 -6.98 -5.61 -14.06
N TYR A 209 -6.23 -5.47 -12.96
CA TYR A 209 -6.54 -4.54 -11.89
C TYR A 209 -5.30 -3.72 -11.55
N THR A 210 -5.47 -2.40 -11.44
CA THR A 210 -4.39 -1.47 -11.10
C THR A 210 -4.65 -0.88 -9.73
N LEU A 211 -3.67 -0.99 -8.83
CA LEU A 211 -3.74 -0.39 -7.51
C LEU A 211 -3.48 1.13 -7.55
N ASP A 212 -3.00 1.65 -8.68
CA ASP A 212 -2.55 3.05 -8.85
C ASP A 212 -3.70 4.09 -8.80
N ASN A 213 -4.96 3.64 -8.89
CA ASN A 213 -6.12 4.50 -8.77
C ASN A 213 -6.87 4.17 -7.48
N PRO A 214 -6.50 4.76 -6.33
CA PRO A 214 -7.28 4.62 -5.12
C PRO A 214 -8.62 5.29 -5.41
N TYR A 215 -9.67 4.52 -5.72
CA TYR A 215 -10.98 5.07 -6.05
C TYR A 215 -11.47 5.94 -4.87
N PRO A 216 -11.32 7.27 -4.94
CA PRO A 216 -11.59 8.11 -3.78
C PRO A 216 -13.11 8.29 -3.59
N GLU A 217 -13.87 8.03 -4.65
CA GLU A 217 -15.31 8.29 -4.74
C GLU A 217 -16.19 7.13 -4.25
N THR A 218 -15.61 5.97 -3.93
CA THR A 218 -16.39 4.78 -3.53
C THR A 218 -16.00 4.32 -2.13
N TYR A 219 -16.88 4.67 -1.18
CA TYR A 219 -17.15 3.98 0.08
C TYR A 219 -16.12 4.10 1.22
N LEU A 220 -16.26 5.21 1.95
CA LEU A 220 -16.26 5.27 3.43
C LEU A 220 -17.21 6.40 3.86
N TYR A 221 -17.24 7.49 3.09
CA TYR A 221 -18.02 8.70 3.40
C TYR A 221 -19.55 8.54 3.38
N SER A 222 -20.10 7.62 2.58
CA SER A 222 -21.55 7.34 2.52
C SER A 222 -22.03 6.45 3.66
N THR A 223 -21.15 5.57 4.16
CA THR A 223 -21.50 4.48 5.08
C THR A 223 -21.13 4.81 6.53
N LEU A 224 -20.20 5.74 6.75
CA LEU A 224 -19.84 6.22 8.08
C LEU A 224 -20.94 7.09 8.70
N SER A 225 -21.26 6.81 9.98
CA SER A 225 -22.09 7.69 10.80
C SER A 225 -21.52 9.10 10.84
N GLU A 226 -22.40 10.11 10.76
CA GLU A 226 -22.01 11.51 10.92
C GLU A 226 -21.13 11.67 12.18
N PRO A 227 -20.06 12.49 12.12
CA PRO A 227 -19.24 12.75 13.29
C PRO A 227 -20.20 13.16 14.41
N ARG A 228 -20.10 12.48 15.56
CA ARG A 228 -20.85 12.90 16.74
C ARG A 228 -20.41 14.33 17.03
N GLN A 229 -21.17 15.33 16.56
CA GLN A 229 -21.05 16.68 17.08
C GLN A 229 -21.05 16.53 18.58
N SER A 230 -19.94 16.91 19.21
CA SER A 230 -19.75 16.76 20.63
C SER A 230 -20.95 17.42 21.33
N LYS A 231 -21.92 16.60 21.76
CA LYS A 231 -23.05 17.08 22.58
C LYS A 231 -22.54 17.74 23.88
N GLN A 232 -21.26 17.59 24.19
CA GLN A 232 -20.57 18.34 25.25
C GLN A 232 -20.41 19.84 24.96
N SER A 233 -20.37 20.29 23.70
CA SER A 233 -20.23 21.70 23.34
C SER A 233 -21.54 22.47 23.48
N GLN A 234 -22.66 21.89 23.03
CA GLN A 234 -24.00 22.46 23.24
C GLN A 234 -24.47 22.33 24.69
N ALA A 235 -24.15 21.24 25.40
CA ALA A 235 -24.45 21.13 26.83
C ALA A 235 -23.64 22.11 27.70
N ARG A 236 -22.38 22.40 27.34
CA ARG A 236 -21.56 23.42 28.03
C ARG A 236 -21.97 24.86 27.69
N GLN A 237 -22.42 25.14 26.47
CA GLN A 237 -22.96 26.46 26.12
C GLN A 237 -24.33 26.70 26.77
N ASN A 238 -25.22 25.70 26.79
CA ASN A 238 -26.53 25.80 27.45
C ASN A 238 -26.43 25.81 28.99
N SER A 239 -25.43 25.15 29.59
CA SER A 239 -25.24 25.22 31.05
C SER A 239 -24.60 26.54 31.49
N LYS A 240 -23.66 27.09 30.70
CA LYS A 240 -23.07 28.42 30.97
C LYS A 240 -24.10 29.54 30.79
N SER A 241 -24.93 29.52 29.74
CA SER A 241 -25.99 30.53 29.56
C SER A 241 -27.04 30.49 30.69
N SER A 242 -27.39 29.29 31.17
CA SER A 242 -28.28 29.07 32.33
C SER A 242 -27.71 29.60 33.65
N LEU A 243 -26.41 29.43 33.90
CA LEU A 243 -25.76 29.90 35.13
C LEU A 243 -25.57 31.42 35.16
N TRP A 244 -25.18 32.03 34.04
CA TRP A 244 -25.06 33.49 33.93
C TRP A 244 -26.41 34.19 34.04
N GLY A 245 -27.47 33.62 33.43
CA GLY A 245 -28.84 34.15 33.58
C GLY A 245 -29.36 34.14 35.02
N LYS A 246 -29.01 33.10 35.80
CA LYS A 246 -29.37 33.00 37.22
C LYS A 246 -28.55 33.92 38.12
N LEU A 247 -27.25 34.11 37.83
CA LEU A 247 -26.39 35.03 38.57
C LEU A 247 -26.79 36.50 38.37
N VAL A 248 -27.11 36.91 37.14
CA VAL A 248 -27.54 38.29 36.84
C VAL A 248 -28.89 38.63 37.50
N ALA A 249 -29.77 37.64 37.70
CA ALA A 249 -31.04 37.82 38.41
C ALA A 249 -30.87 38.02 39.94
N LEU A 250 -29.78 37.53 40.52
CA LEU A 250 -29.48 37.68 41.96
C LEU A 250 -28.91 39.07 42.32
N PHE A 251 -28.31 39.79 41.37
CA PHE A 251 -27.74 41.12 41.57
C PHE A 251 -28.64 42.28 41.10
N LYS A 252 -29.90 42.00 40.73
CA LYS A 252 -30.92 43.00 40.34
C LYS A 252 -32.00 43.23 41.40
N LYS A 253 -31.71 42.98 42.67
CA LYS A 253 -32.56 43.41 43.80
C LYS A 253 -31.85 44.45 44.64
#